data_AF-A0A968BY89-F1
#
_entry.id   AF-A0A968BY89-F1
#
_cell.length_a   1.000
_cell.length_b   1.000
_cell.length_c   1.000
_cell.angle_alpha   90.00
_cell.angle_beta   90.00
_cell.angle_gamma   90.00
#
_symmetry.space_group_name_H-M   'P 1'
#
loop_
_entity.id
_entity.type
_entity.pdbx_description
1 polymer ?
#
loop_
_entity_poly.entity_id
_entity_poly.type
_entity_poly.pdbx_seq_one_letter_code
_entity_poly.pdbx_strand_id
1 'polypeptide(L)' 'MQYGALNVGGIGNAPGRKNIFKNISASEEEIAIFKYLAEKGVDITLLTVPGEKSKAFSDLASKL' A
#
# COMPACT_ATOMS: atom_id res chain seq x y z
N MET A 1 11.75 -11.12 -10.43
CA MET A 1 11.66 -10.06 -9.41
C MET A 1 12.42 -10.49 -8.17
N GLN A 2 13.07 -9.57 -7.45
CA GLN A 2 13.92 -9.89 -6.30
C GLN A 2 13.13 -10.11 -5.00
N TYR A 3 11.92 -9.55 -4.89
CA TYR A 3 11.06 -9.66 -3.71
C TYR A 3 9.65 -10.06 -4.12
N GLY A 4 9.01 -10.94 -3.34
CA GLY A 4 7.65 -11.44 -3.57
C GLY A 4 6.58 -10.82 -2.68
N ALA A 5 6.97 -10.13 -1.60
CA ALA A 5 6.03 -9.52 -0.66
C ALA A 5 6.54 -8.17 -0.16
N LEU A 6 5.61 -7.24 0.07
CA LEU A 6 5.86 -5.90 0.61
C LEU A 6 4.84 -5.59 1.71
N ASN A 7 5.32 -5.30 2.91
CA ASN A 7 4.49 -4.69 3.95
C ASN A 7 4.65 -3.17 3.96
N VAL A 8 3.52 -2.45 3.91
CA VAL A 8 3.47 -1.01 4.15
C VAL A 8 2.96 -0.77 5.57
N GLY A 9 3.87 -0.41 6.47
CA GLY A 9 3.54 -0.18 7.89
C GLY A 9 3.00 1.22 8.18
N GLY A 10 3.51 2.23 7.49
CA GLY A 10 3.14 3.62 7.69
C GLY A 10 3.72 4.51 6.61
N ILE A 11 2.91 5.46 6.12
CA ILE A 11 3.34 6.56 5.27
C ILE A 11 2.60 7.80 5.75
N GLY A 12 3.34 8.79 6.21
CA GLY A 12 2.78 10.01 6.79
C GLY A 12 1.92 10.80 5.80
N ASN A 13 0.88 11.45 6.34
CA ASN A 13 0.07 12.39 5.59
C ASN A 13 0.89 13.62 5.21
N ALA A 14 0.73 14.09 3.98
CA ALA A 14 1.40 15.27 3.43
C ALA A 14 0.54 15.87 2.32
N PRO A 15 0.68 17.17 1.97
CA PRO A 15 0.00 17.74 0.82
C PRO A 15 0.21 16.88 -0.44
N GLY A 16 -0.88 16.55 -1.14
CA GLY A 16 -0.86 15.67 -2.31
C GLY A 16 -0.95 14.18 -2.02
N ARG A 17 -0.97 13.75 -0.75
CA ARG A 17 -1.27 12.37 -0.35
C ARG A 17 -2.71 12.24 0.15
N LYS A 18 -3.34 11.09 -0.14
CA LYS A 18 -4.62 10.69 0.45
C LYS A 18 -4.43 9.54 1.43
N ASN A 19 -5.18 9.52 2.51
CA ASN A 19 -5.18 8.37 3.43
C ASN A 19 -5.81 7.17 2.73
N ILE A 20 -5.08 6.04 2.68
CA ILE A 20 -5.54 4.80 2.04
C ILE A 20 -5.86 3.70 3.04
N PHE A 21 -5.21 3.70 4.21
CA PHE A 21 -5.48 2.76 5.31
C PHE A 21 -4.80 3.20 6.62
N LYS A 22 -5.57 3.45 7.69
CA LYS A 22 -5.04 3.83 9.02
C LYS A 22 -3.99 4.97 8.94
N ASN A 23 -2.73 4.69 9.26
CA ASN A 23 -1.61 5.64 9.26
C ASN A 23 -0.80 5.60 7.95
N ILE A 24 -1.42 5.14 6.86
CA ILE A 24 -0.79 4.99 5.55
C ILE A 24 -1.52 5.90 4.58
N SER A 25 -0.79 6.92 4.11
CA SER A 25 -1.21 7.83 3.06
C SER A 25 -0.35 7.62 1.82
N ALA A 26 -0.87 7.86 0.63
CA ALA A 26 -0.10 7.73 -0.60
C ALA A 26 -0.48 8.82 -1.61
N SER A 27 0.50 9.28 -2.37
CA SER A 27 0.32 10.11 -3.56
C SER A 27 -0.16 9.25 -4.73
N GLU A 28 -0.57 9.89 -5.81
CA GLU A 28 -0.92 9.18 -7.06
C GLU A 28 0.27 8.42 -7.65
N GLU A 29 1.48 8.98 -7.55
CA GLU A 29 2.72 8.33 -8.00
C GLU A 29 3.02 7.07 -7.18
N GLU A 30 2.89 7.14 -5.85
CA GLU A 30 3.10 5.99 -4.96
C GLU A 30 2.06 4.89 -5.23
N ILE A 31 0.80 5.27 -5.48
CA ILE A 31 -0.26 4.34 -5.87
C ILE A 31 0.07 3.65 -7.21
N ALA A 32 0.59 4.40 -8.19
CA ALA A 32 1.00 3.83 -9.48
C ALA A 32 2.15 2.83 -9.31
N ILE A 33 3.12 3.12 -8.44
CA ILE A 33 4.21 2.19 -8.10
C ILE A 33 3.65 0.92 -7.44
N PHE A 34 2.72 1.05 -6.49
CA PHE A 34 2.09 -0.12 -5.87
C PHE A 34 1.32 -0.97 -6.89
N LYS A 35 0.59 -0.35 -7.82
CA LYS A 35 -0.09 -1.05 -8.92
C LYS A 35 0.91 -1.80 -9.80
N TYR A 36 1.98 -1.15 -10.23
CA TYR A 36 3.04 -1.78 -11.02
C TYR A 36 3.67 -2.98 -10.29
N LEU A 37 3.99 -2.84 -9.01
CA LEU A 37 4.56 -3.94 -8.20
C LEU A 37 3.58 -5.11 -8.06
N ALA A 38 2.30 -4.83 -7.81
CA ALA A 38 1.25 -5.84 -7.75
C ALA A 38 1.08 -6.57 -9.10
N GLU A 39 1.09 -5.85 -10.23
CA GLU A 39 1.04 -6.44 -11.58
C GLU A 39 2.24 -7.36 -11.87
N LYS A 40 3.40 -7.06 -11.29
CA LYS A 40 4.58 -7.92 -11.41
C LYS A 40 4.50 -9.16 -10.50
N GLY A 41 3.54 -9.24 -9.59
CA GLY A 41 3.34 -10.36 -8.66
C GLY A 41 3.93 -10.13 -7.26
N VAL A 42 4.09 -8.89 -6.81
CA VAL A 42 4.40 -8.60 -5.40
C VAL A 42 3.11 -8.58 -4.58
N ASP A 43 3.07 -9.38 -3.51
CA ASP A 43 1.99 -9.36 -2.53
C ASP A 43 2.14 -8.15 -1.59
N ILE A 44 1.34 -7.12 -1.81
CA ILE A 44 1.39 -5.88 -1.02
C ILE A 44 0.32 -5.92 0.08
N THR A 45 0.78 -5.84 1.33
CA THR A 45 -0.07 -5.78 2.53
C THR A 45 0.10 -4.44 3.24
N LEU A 46 -1.01 -3.85 3.65
CA LEU A 46 -1.05 -2.68 4.51
C LEU A 46 -1.26 -3.16 5.96
N LEU A 47 -0.20 -3.14 6.77
CA LEU A 47 -0.21 -3.59 8.16
C LEU A 47 0.79 -2.80 9.02
N THR A 48 0.25 -2.00 9.93
CA THR A 48 1.03 -1.11 10.82
C THR A 48 1.74 -1.86 11.95
N VAL A 49 1.03 -2.76 12.64
CA VAL A 49 1.56 -3.53 13.76
C VAL A 49 1.15 -5.00 13.62
N PRO A 50 2.06 -5.97 13.84
CA PRO A 50 1.70 -7.39 13.86
C PRO A 50 0.54 -7.67 14.83
N GLY A 51 -0.44 -8.47 14.39
CA GLY A 51 -1.63 -8.80 15.18
C GLY A 51 -2.80 -7.82 15.02
N GLU A 52 -2.60 -6.68 14.38
CA GLU A 52 -3.71 -5.82 13.97
C GLU A 52 -4.37 -6.26 12.67
N LYS A 53 -5.56 -5.72 12.39
CA LYS A 53 -6.20 -5.86 11.07
C LYS A 53 -5.28 -5.29 9.98
N SER A 54 -4.95 -6.15 9.02
CA SER A 54 -4.29 -5.82 7.77
C SER A 54 -5.31 -5.60 6.64
N LYS A 55 -4.82 -5.13 5.49
CA LYS A 55 -5.58 -5.12 4.24
C LYS A 55 -4.68 -5.40 3.05
N ALA A 56 -5.13 -6.20 2.09
CA ALA A 56 -4.41 -6.37 0.83
C ALA A 56 -4.55 -5.10 -0.02
N PHE A 57 -3.49 -4.70 -0.72
CA PHE A 57 -3.55 -3.52 -1.60
C PHE A 57 -4.59 -3.71 -2.72
N SER A 58 -4.74 -4.93 -3.24
CA SER A 58 -5.73 -5.29 -4.25
C SER A 58 -7.17 -4.96 -3.85
N ASP A 59 -7.51 -5.07 -2.56
CA ASP A 59 -8.84 -4.75 -2.02
C ASP A 59 -9.16 -3.25 -2.05
N LEU A 60 -8.12 -2.43 -2.19
CA LEU A 60 -8.19 -0.97 -2.25
C LEU A 60 -7.99 -0.45 -3.68
N ALA A 61 -7.19 -1.14 -4.50
CA ALA A 61 -6.69 -0.66 -5.79
C ALA A 61 -7.79 -0.22 -6.78
N SER A 62 -8.96 -0.86 -6.76
CA SER A 62 -10.09 -0.50 -7.62
C SER A 62 -10.74 0.85 -7.25
N LYS A 63 -10.45 1.36 -6.05
CA LYS A 63 -10.99 2.62 -5.50
C LYS A 63 -9.93 3.72 -5.43
N LEU A 64 -8.69 3.43 -5.82
CA LEU A 64 -7.52 4.31 -5.69
C LEU A 64 -7.03 4.83 -7.03
#